data_AF-A0A1X7TRN3-F1
#
_entry.id   AF-A0A1X7TRN3-F1
#
_cell.length_a   1.000
_cell.length_b   1.000
_cell.length_c   1.000
_cell.angle_alpha   90.00
_cell.angle_beta   90.00
_cell.angle_gamma   90.00
#
_symmetry.space_group_name_H-M   'P 1'
#
loop_
_entity.id
_entity.type
_entity.pdbx_description
1 polymer ?
#
loop_
_entity_poly.entity_id
_entity_poly.type
_entity_poly.pdbx_seq_one_letter_code
_entity_poly.pdbx_strand_id
1 'polypeptide(L)' 'MKDQVRSCRERGVAAAAVTHDDKSSEEEAIKGGFQIVYISPEMILGTKKWRSVLDSNLYQSRLVGLVIDEAHCVKTW' A
#
# COMPACT_ATOMS: atom_id res chain seq x y z
N MET A 1 -9.50 0.58 -6.08
CA MET A 1 -8.12 0.05 -6.03
C MET A 1 -7.81 -1.00 -7.09
N LYS A 2 -8.69 -2.01 -7.37
CA LYS A 2 -8.41 -3.06 -8.38
C LYS A 2 -8.12 -2.52 -9.78
N ASP A 3 -8.88 -1.53 -10.24
CA ASP A 3 -8.66 -0.91 -11.56
C ASP A 3 -7.32 -0.18 -11.66
N GLN A 4 -6.91 0.50 -10.58
CA GLN A 4 -5.61 1.19 -10.51
C GLN A 4 -4.46 0.18 -10.58
N VAL A 5 -4.55 -0.92 -9.83
CA VAL A 5 -3.56 -2.01 -9.89
C VAL A 5 -3.47 -2.59 -11.30
N ARG A 6 -4.62 -2.84 -11.94
CA ARG A 6 -4.66 -3.34 -13.32
C ARG A 6 -3.96 -2.38 -14.28
N SER A 7 -4.30 -1.09 -14.23
CA SER A 7 -3.69 -0.07 -15.10
C SER A 7 -2.17 0.05 -14.90
N CYS A 8 -1.70 -0.02 -13.64
CA CYS A 8 -0.26 -0.04 -13.34
C CYS A 8 0.43 -1.26 -13.96
N ARG A 9 -0.16 -2.46 -13.81
CA ARG A 9 0.40 -3.71 -14.34
C ARG A 9 0.42 -3.72 -15.87
N GLU A 10 -0.61 -3.19 -16.53
CA GLU A 10 -0.66 -3.03 -17.99
C GLU A 10 0.48 -2.12 -18.50
N ARG A 11 1.00 -1.23 -17.66
CA ARG A 11 2.15 -0.36 -17.95
C ARG A 11 3.49 -0.94 -17.48
N GLY A 12 3.52 -2.21 -17.05
CA GLY A 12 4.73 -2.88 -16.57
C GLY A 12 5.17 -2.49 -15.17
N VAL A 13 4.33 -1.79 -14.39
CA VAL A 13 4.64 -1.43 -13.00
C VAL A 13 4.14 -2.53 -12.06
N ALA A 14 5.05 -3.04 -11.22
CA ALA A 14 4.70 -4.01 -10.19
C ALA A 14 3.82 -3.35 -9.13
N ALA A 15 2.51 -3.60 -9.18
CA ALA A 15 1.53 -3.03 -8.26
C ALA A 15 0.66 -4.11 -7.61
N ALA A 16 0.27 -3.88 -6.36
CA ALA A 16 -0.67 -4.73 -5.64
C ALA A 16 -1.61 -3.89 -4.76
N ALA A 17 -2.79 -4.44 -4.47
CA ALA A 17 -3.69 -3.88 -3.48
C ALA A 17 -3.73 -4.83 -2.28
N VAL A 18 -3.53 -4.28 -1.10
CA VAL A 18 -3.64 -4.99 0.17
C VAL A 18 -5.08 -4.92 0.62
N THR A 19 -5.75 -6.07 0.62
CA THR A 19 -7.13 -6.23 1.08
C THR A 19 -7.20 -7.31 2.14
N HIS A 20 -8.21 -7.27 3.01
CA HIS A 20 -8.39 -8.28 4.06
C HIS A 20 -8.45 -9.73 3.54
N ASP A 21 -8.95 -9.93 2.33
CA ASP A 21 -9.14 -11.26 1.73
C ASP A 21 -7.87 -11.83 1.06
N ASP A 22 -6.85 -11.03 0.80
CA ASP A 22 -5.65 -11.45 0.06
C ASP A 22 -4.38 -11.28 0.90
N LYS A 23 -4.11 -12.30 1.72
CA LYS A 23 -2.90 -12.38 2.55
C LYS A 23 -1.63 -12.57 1.73
N SER A 24 -1.72 -13.16 0.54
CA SER A 24 -0.55 -13.44 -0.30
C SER A 24 0.07 -12.15 -0.82
N SER A 25 -0.77 -11.26 -1.37
CA SER A 25 -0.36 -9.92 -1.79
C SER A 25 0.16 -9.07 -0.62
N GLU A 26 -0.41 -9.24 0.58
CA GLU A 26 0.06 -8.55 1.78
C GLU A 26 1.48 -8.98 2.19
N GLU A 27 1.76 -10.28 2.24
CA GLU A 27 3.08 -10.81 2.60
C GLU A 27 4.16 -10.39 1.60
N GLU A 28 3.84 -10.40 0.30
CA GLU A 28 4.77 -9.99 -0.74
C GLU A 28 5.01 -8.47 -0.73
N ALA A 29 3.97 -7.68 -0.41
CA ALA A 29 4.11 -6.25 -0.20
C ALA A 29 5.07 -5.97 0.95
N ILE A 30 4.90 -6.64 2.10
CA ILE A 30 5.78 -6.46 3.28
C ILE A 30 7.26 -6.78 2.97
N LYS A 31 7.51 -7.73 2.07
CA LYS A 31 8.87 -8.07 1.61
C LYS A 31 9.43 -7.09 0.57
N GLY A 32 8.65 -6.08 0.17
CA GLY A 32 9.04 -5.07 -0.82
C GLY A 32 9.07 -5.60 -2.25
N GLY A 33 8.18 -6.53 -2.59
CA GLY A 33 8.05 -7.13 -3.93
C GLY A 33 7.36 -6.23 -4.97
N PHE A 34 6.73 -5.13 -4.53
CA PHE A 34 6.01 -4.20 -5.41
C PHE A 34 6.63 -2.80 -5.40
N GLN A 35 6.44 -2.09 -6.52
CA GLN A 35 6.78 -0.67 -6.65
C GLN A 35 5.65 0.22 -6.11
N ILE A 36 4.39 -0.19 -6.29
CA ILE A 36 3.22 0.53 -5.79
C ILE A 36 2.35 -0.41 -4.97
N VAL A 37 2.08 -0.03 -3.73
CA VAL A 37 1.19 -0.77 -2.84
C VAL A 37 0.01 0.12 -2.51
N TYR A 38 -1.19 -0.30 -2.93
CA TYR A 38 -2.44 0.34 -2.54
C TYR A 38 -2.95 -0.28 -1.24
N ILE A 39 -3.27 0.55 -0.26
CA ILE A 39 -3.76 0.11 1.05
C ILE A 39 -4.89 1.04 1.50
N SER A 40 -5.90 0.49 2.16
CA SER A 40 -6.98 1.31 2.73
C SER A 40 -6.55 1.98 4.04
N PRO A 41 -7.15 3.13 4.40
CA PRO A 41 -6.90 3.79 5.69
C PRO A 41 -7.12 2.86 6.89
N GLU A 42 -8.13 1.99 6.83
CA GLU A 42 -8.47 1.04 7.91
C GLU A 42 -7.36 0.00 8.09
N MET A 43 -6.79 -0.52 7.00
CA MET A 43 -5.71 -1.51 7.07
C MET A 43 -4.42 -0.91 7.64
N ILE A 44 -4.06 0.31 7.21
CA ILE A 44 -2.82 0.97 7.61
C ILE A 44 -2.91 1.53 9.04
N LEU A 45 -4.06 2.06 9.47
CA LEU A 45 -4.25 2.67 10.79
C LEU A 45 -4.75 1.68 11.83
N GLY A 46 -5.60 0.73 11.44
CA GLY A 46 -6.28 -0.20 12.34
C GLY A 46 -5.40 -1.33 12.87
N THR A 47 -4.24 -1.58 12.24
CA THR A 47 -3.28 -2.59 12.69
C THR A 47 -1.91 -1.97 13.01
N LYS A 48 -1.20 -2.51 14.01
CA LYS A 48 0.19 -2.11 14.27
C LYS A 48 1.17 -2.66 13.22
N LYS A 49 0.75 -3.69 12.48
CA LYS A 49 1.55 -4.40 11.48
C LYS A 49 2.16 -3.45 10.46
N TRP A 50 1.35 -2.61 9.83
CA TRP A 50 1.81 -1.68 8.80
C TRP A 50 2.71 -0.55 9.33
N ARG A 51 2.53 -0.13 10.59
CA ARG A 51 3.46 0.83 11.23
C ARG A 51 4.86 0.22 11.35
N SER A 52 4.96 -1.01 11.85
CA SER A 52 6.24 -1.72 11.94
C SER A 52 6.88 -1.99 10.57
N VAL A 53 6.08 -2.20 9.52
CA VAL A 53 6.56 -2.36 8.15
C VAL A 53 7.16 -1.04 7.64
N LEU A 54 6.46 0.09 7.83
CA LEU A 54 6.95 1.41 7.44
C LEU A 54 8.22 1.81 8.22
N ASP A 55 8.32 1.44 9.49
CA ASP A 55 9.51 1.68 10.34
C ASP A 55 10.68 0.72 10.02
N SER A 56 10.48 -0.30 9.18
CA SER A 56 11.53 -1.27 8.85
C SER A 56 12.63 -0.64 7.98
N ASN A 57 13.86 -1.13 8.13
CA ASN A 57 15.01 -0.69 7.32
C ASN A 57 14.74 -0.77 5.81
N LEU A 58 13.96 -1.77 5.38
CA LEU A 58 13.60 -1.95 3.97
C LEU A 58 12.79 -0.76 3.45
N TYR A 59 11.74 -0.38 4.18
CA TYR A 59 10.88 0.73 3.78
C TYR A 59 11.54 2.08 4.04
N GLN A 60 12.26 2.24 5.14
CA GLN A 60 13.02 3.47 5.40
C GLN A 60 14.08 3.77 4.32
N SER A 61 14.62 2.75 3.65
CA SER A 61 15.60 2.92 2.56
C SER A 61 14.99 2.94 1.14
N ARG A 62 13.82 2.33 0.93
CA ARG A 62 13.22 2.19 -0.42
C ARG A 62 11.93 2.98 -0.64
N LEU A 63 11.26 3.45 0.42
CA LEU A 63 10.01 4.20 0.29
C LEU A 63 10.31 5.62 -0.21
N VAL A 64 9.89 5.90 -1.45
CA VAL A 64 10.12 7.21 -2.08
C VAL A 64 9.01 8.21 -1.75
N GLY A 65 7.78 7.73 -1.51
CA GLY A 65 6.66 8.62 -1.22
C GLY A 65 5.41 7.88 -0.73
N LEU A 66 4.55 8.64 -0.06
CA LEU A 66 3.23 8.22 0.39
C LEU A 66 2.18 9.11 -0.31
N VAL A 67 1.24 8.48 -1.00
CA VAL A 67 0.17 9.17 -1.73
C VAL A 67 -1.15 8.86 -1.05
N ILE A 68 -1.95 9.90 -0.79
CA ILE A 68 -3.27 9.79 -0.17
C ILE A 68 -4.31 10.07 -1.25
N ASP A 69 -5.05 9.03 -1.63
CA ASP A 69 -6.21 9.17 -2.50
C ASP A 69 -7.40 9.73 -1.70
N GLU A 70 -8.26 10.50 -2.37
CA GLU A 70 -9.40 11.19 -1.75
C GLU A 70 -9.05 11.96 -0.47
N ALA A 71 -7.94 12.71 -0.49
CA ALA A 71 -7.46 13.49 0.66
C ALA A 71 -8.49 14.48 1.23
N HIS A 72 -9.51 14.82 0.45
CA HIS A 72 -10.64 15.63 0.90
C HIS A 72 -11.44 14.98 2.05
N CYS A 73 -11.38 13.64 2.20
CA CYS A 73 -12.02 12.88 3.27
C CYS A 73 -11.39 13.06 4.66
N VAL A 74 -10.21 13.68 4.76
CA VAL A 74 -9.50 13.85 6.04
C VAL A 74 -10.16 14.90 6.93
N LYS A 75 -10.85 15.87 6.32
CA LYS A 75 -11.49 16.97 7.04
C LYS A 75 -12.99 16.73 7.16
N THR A 76 -13.55 16.92 8.35
CA THR A 76 -14.98 17.13 8.56
C THR A 76 -15.34 18.59 8.29
N TRP A 77 -16.34 18.81 7.43
CA TRP A 77 -16.78 20.13 6.98
C TRP A 77 -17.95 20.63 7.81
#